data_AF-A0A523IEY3-F1
#
_entry.id   AF-A0A523IEY3-F1
#
_cell.length_a   1.000
_cell.length_b   1.000
_cell.length_c   1.000
_cell.angle_alpha   90.00
_cell.angle_beta   90.00
_cell.angle_gamma   90.00
#
_symmetry.space_group_name_H-M   'P 1'
#
loop_
_entity.id
_entity.type
_entity.pdbx_description
1 polymer ?
#
loop_
_entity_poly.entity_id
_entity_poly.type
_entity_poly.pdbx_seq_one_letter_code
_entity_poly.pdbx_strand_id
1 'polypeptide(L)'
;MPVKYQPVPEGQSSEEVILAAVVGKSPPDIYSNMWPGDVQLYVNAKALVPLSQFADFDSLMNSRVKEEILEEARSEDGQVYQIPWKTNPVMMIYNKKMLRENGFPNPPRTYAGF
;
A
#
# COMPACT_ATOMS: atom_id res chain seq x y z
N MET A 1 1.37 27.28 0.21
CA MET A 1 1.04 26.70 -1.11
C MET A 1 -0.36 26.10 -1.04
N PRO A 2 -1.26 26.36 -1.99
CA PRO A 2 -2.57 25.72 -2.02
C PRO A 2 -2.45 24.25 -2.46
N VAL A 3 -3.23 23.36 -1.85
CA VAL A 3 -3.35 21.94 -2.25
C VAL A 3 -4.67 21.76 -2.98
N LYS A 4 -4.63 21.19 -4.20
CA LYS A 4 -5.82 20.83 -4.97
C LYS A 4 -6.03 19.32 -4.88
N TYR A 5 -7.04 18.91 -4.13
CA TYR A 5 -7.44 17.50 -4.06
C TYR A 5 -8.38 17.16 -5.22
N GLN A 6 -8.15 16.03 -5.89
CA GLN A 6 -8.99 15.52 -6.96
C GLN A 6 -9.17 14.01 -6.78
N PRO A 7 -10.39 13.47 -6.96
CA PRO A 7 -10.58 12.03 -7.03
C PRO A 7 -9.87 11.48 -8.28
N VAL A 8 -9.46 10.21 -8.22
CA VAL A 8 -8.93 9.52 -9.39
C VAL A 8 -10.04 9.51 -10.47
N PRO A 9 -9.76 9.97 -11.70
CA PRO A 9 -10.71 9.92 -12.80
C PRO A 9 -11.26 8.51 -13.03
N GLU A 10 -12.47 8.41 -13.59
CA GLU A 10 -13.04 7.12 -13.97
C GLU A 10 -12.18 6.42 -15.04
N GLY A 11 -11.99 5.11 -14.86
CA GLY A 11 -11.23 4.21 -15.73
C GLY A 11 -11.55 2.75 -15.36
N GLN A 12 -10.90 1.76 -15.99
CA GLN A 12 -11.13 0.36 -15.58
C GLN A 12 -10.57 0.10 -14.18
N SER A 13 -9.43 0.72 -13.85
CA SER A 13 -8.84 0.70 -12.53
C SER A 13 -8.05 1.98 -12.24
N SER A 14 -7.77 2.23 -10.96
CA SER A 14 -6.96 3.38 -10.56
C SER A 14 -5.50 3.25 -11.04
N GLU A 15 -5.02 2.01 -11.14
CA GLU A 15 -3.70 1.57 -11.59
C GLU A 15 -3.49 1.88 -13.07
N GLU A 16 -4.50 1.63 -13.92
CA GLU A 16 -4.45 1.98 -15.34
C GLU A 16 -4.42 3.49 -15.54
N VAL A 17 -5.25 4.23 -14.80
CA VAL A 17 -5.34 5.69 -14.88
C VAL A 17 -4.00 6.34 -14.51
N ILE A 18 -3.38 5.92 -13.41
CA ILE A 18 -2.10 6.49 -12.98
C ILE A 18 -0.96 6.10 -13.94
N LEU A 19 -0.94 4.86 -14.46
CA LEU A 19 0.04 4.44 -15.46
C LEU A 19 -0.07 5.28 -16.73
N ALA A 20 -1.29 5.48 -17.24
CA ALA A 20 -1.54 6.31 -18.43
C ALA A 20 -1.10 7.77 -18.21
N ALA A 21 -1.35 8.34 -17.02
CA ALA A 21 -0.93 9.69 -16.69
C ALA A 21 0.61 9.84 -16.65
N VAL A 22 1.32 8.84 -16.10
CA VAL A 22 2.79 8.81 -16.08
C VAL A 22 3.34 8.70 -17.51
N VAL A 23 2.84 7.77 -18.32
CA VAL A 23 3.25 7.60 -19.72
C VAL A 23 2.94 8.83 -20.57
N GLY A 24 1.77 9.43 -20.35
CA GLY A 24 1.32 10.67 -20.99
C GLY A 24 2.05 11.93 -20.51
N LYS A 25 3.01 11.80 -19.57
CA LYS A 25 3.78 12.92 -18.99
C LYS A 25 2.90 13.98 -18.32
N SER A 26 1.79 13.56 -17.74
CA SER A 26 0.87 14.40 -16.97
C SER A 26 0.48 13.75 -15.63
N PRO A 27 1.43 13.22 -14.82
CA PRO A 27 1.09 12.68 -13.51
C PRO A 27 0.69 13.81 -12.54
N PRO A 28 -0.07 13.50 -11.47
CA PRO A 28 -0.24 14.43 -10.36
C PRO A 28 1.07 14.59 -9.57
N ASP A 29 1.18 15.64 -8.77
CA ASP A 29 2.34 15.82 -7.87
C ASP A 29 2.39 14.75 -6.76
N ILE A 30 1.22 14.35 -6.26
CA ILE A 30 1.04 13.30 -5.25
C ILE A 30 -0.11 12.41 -5.67
N TYR A 31 0.12 11.11 -5.67
CA TYR A 31 -0.92 10.09 -5.86
C TYR A 31 -1.04 9.24 -4.61
N SER A 32 -2.25 9.15 -4.06
CA SER A 32 -2.60 8.20 -3.01
C SER A 32 -3.28 6.98 -3.63
N ASN A 33 -3.34 5.87 -2.90
CA ASN A 33 -3.92 4.60 -3.35
C ASN A 33 -3.06 3.79 -4.34
N MET A 34 -1.74 3.98 -4.34
CA MET A 34 -0.83 3.04 -5.00
C MET A 34 -0.76 1.74 -4.19
N TRP A 35 -0.88 0.59 -4.85
CA TRP A 35 -0.60 -0.69 -4.21
C TRP A 35 0.92 -0.84 -4.01
N PRO A 36 1.42 -1.20 -2.82
CA PRO A 36 2.86 -1.31 -2.57
C PRO A 36 3.62 -2.22 -3.54
N GLY A 37 2.96 -3.26 -4.05
CA GLY A 37 3.57 -4.19 -5.02
C GLY A 37 3.89 -3.57 -6.38
N ASP A 38 3.23 -2.47 -6.76
CA ASP A 38 3.47 -1.79 -8.03
C ASP A 38 4.55 -0.71 -7.92
N VAL A 39 4.94 -0.29 -6.71
CA VAL A 39 5.87 0.84 -6.51
C VAL A 39 7.19 0.61 -7.23
N GLN A 40 7.74 -0.60 -7.16
CA GLN A 40 9.03 -0.93 -7.79
C GLN A 40 9.00 -0.75 -9.31
N LEU A 41 7.85 -0.95 -9.97
CA LEU A 41 7.68 -0.68 -11.40
C LEU A 41 7.99 0.79 -11.72
N TYR A 42 7.43 1.71 -10.93
CA TYR A 42 7.61 3.15 -11.13
C TYR A 42 9.01 3.63 -10.69
N VAL A 43 9.60 3.00 -9.67
CA VAL A 43 11.01 3.23 -9.30
C VAL A 43 11.94 2.89 -10.46
N ASN A 44 11.77 1.70 -11.05
CA ASN A 44 12.57 1.25 -12.20
C ASN A 44 12.38 2.16 -13.43
N ALA A 45 11.18 2.70 -13.61
CA ALA A 45 10.89 3.68 -14.66
C ALA A 45 11.41 5.11 -14.35
N LYS A 46 12.00 5.33 -13.17
CA LYS A 46 12.42 6.65 -12.68
C LYS A 46 11.28 7.67 -12.63
N ALA A 47 10.07 7.19 -12.36
CA ALA A 47 8.85 7.99 -12.30
C ALA A 47 8.53 8.50 -10.88
N LEU A 48 9.29 8.07 -9.86
CA LEU A 48 9.10 8.47 -8.47
C LEU A 48 10.32 9.18 -7.90
N VAL A 49 10.04 10.06 -6.94
CA VAL A 49 11.05 10.76 -6.14
C VAL A 49 11.35 9.94 -4.88
N PRO A 50 12.62 9.67 -4.54
CA PRO A 50 12.95 8.99 -3.28
C PRO A 50 12.60 9.93 -2.12
N LEU A 51 11.60 9.57 -1.32
CA LEU A 51 11.14 10.37 -0.19
C LEU A 51 12.14 10.36 0.97
N SER A 52 12.92 9.28 1.10
CA SER A 52 14.02 9.17 2.07
C SER A 52 15.13 10.21 1.87
N GLN A 53 15.16 10.95 0.77
CA GLN A 53 16.12 12.05 0.59
C GLN A 53 15.78 13.32 1.39
N PHE A 54 14.53 13.46 1.86
CA PHE A 54 14.09 14.64 2.60
C PHE A 54 14.63 14.60 4.04
N ALA A 55 15.16 15.72 4.53
CA ALA A 55 15.86 15.79 5.82
C ALA A 55 14.98 15.45 7.03
N ASP A 56 13.67 15.61 6.92
CA ASP A 56 12.68 15.32 7.96
C ASP A 56 12.00 13.95 7.80
N PHE A 57 12.39 13.17 6.79
CA PHE A 57 11.75 11.88 6.46
C PHE A 57 11.74 10.92 7.66
N ASP A 58 12.90 10.65 8.26
CA ASP A 58 13.01 9.68 9.35
C ASP A 58 12.18 10.12 10.57
N SER A 59 12.21 11.41 10.89
CA SER A 59 11.41 11.98 11.99
C SER A 59 9.91 11.78 11.75
N LEU A 60 9.45 12.07 10.53
CA LEU A 60 8.05 11.89 10.15
C LEU A 60 7.64 10.41 10.20
N MET A 61 8.44 9.52 9.62
CA MET A 61 8.10 8.10 9.51
C MET A 61 8.11 7.41 10.86
N ASN A 62 9.15 7.63 11.67
CA ASN A 62 9.26 7.04 13.02
C ASN A 62 8.14 7.50 13.97
N SER A 63 7.52 8.65 13.70
CA SER A 63 6.37 9.12 14.48
C SER A 63 5.03 8.45 14.11
N ARG A 64 4.96 7.77 12.95
CA ARG A 64 3.70 7.30 12.34
C ARG A 64 3.62 5.80 12.12
N VAL A 65 4.74 5.18 11.78
CA VAL A 65 4.83 3.76 11.45
C VAL A 65 5.93 3.10 12.27
N LYS A 66 5.73 1.82 12.54
CA LYS A 66 6.79 1.01 13.14
C LYS A 66 7.87 0.74 12.10
N GLU A 67 9.09 0.53 12.59
CA GLU A 67 10.27 0.27 11.77
C GLU A 67 10.07 -0.91 10.81
N GLU A 68 9.42 -1.99 11.24
CA GLU A 68 9.21 -3.18 10.40
C GLU A 68 8.36 -2.88 9.15
N ILE A 69 7.35 -2.00 9.28
CA ILE A 69 6.51 -1.57 8.15
C ILE A 69 7.30 -0.68 7.20
N LEU A 70 8.20 0.14 7.74
CA LEU A 70 9.05 1.01 6.93
C LEU A 70 10.09 0.20 6.15
N GLU A 71 10.67 -0.84 6.76
CA GLU A 71 11.58 -1.76 6.07
C GLU A 71 10.89 -2.55 4.95
N GLU A 72 9.63 -2.97 5.14
CA GLU A 72 8.84 -3.59 4.07
C GLU A 72 8.60 -2.64 2.88
N ALA A 73 8.56 -1.33 3.13
CA ALA A 73 8.35 -0.32 2.09
C ALA A 73 9.64 0.10 1.36
N ARG A 74 10.81 -0.36 1.82
CA ARG A 74 12.12 -0.02 1.27
C ARG A 74 12.33 -0.73 -0.06
N SER A 75 12.73 0.04 -1.08
CA SER A 75 13.05 -0.48 -2.41
C SER A 75 14.43 -1.14 -2.44
N GLU A 76 14.74 -1.85 -3.54
CA GLU A 76 15.99 -2.59 -3.71
C GLU A 76 17.26 -1.72 -3.61
N ASP A 77 17.14 -0.42 -3.91
CA ASP A 77 18.21 0.58 -3.81
C ASP A 77 18.36 1.18 -2.40
N GLY A 78 17.59 0.68 -1.43
CA GLY A 78 17.60 1.13 -0.04
C GLY A 78 16.81 2.41 0.21
N GLN A 79 16.25 3.05 -0.83
CA GLN A 79 15.43 4.25 -0.68
C GLN A 79 13.95 3.91 -0.41
N VAL A 80 13.20 4.88 0.09
CA VAL A 80 11.75 4.75 0.30
C VAL A 80 11.02 5.73 -0.61
N TYR A 81 10.11 5.22 -1.43
CA TYR A 81 9.38 5.98 -2.45
C TYR A 81 7.89 6.17 -2.13
N GLN A 82 7.42 5.58 -1.03
CA GLN A 82 6.02 5.58 -0.62
C GLN A 82 5.88 5.85 0.87
N ILE A 83 4.76 6.44 1.27
CA ILE A 83 4.38 6.60 2.68
C ILE A 83 3.19 5.68 2.94
N PRO A 84 3.34 4.65 3.79
CA PRO A 84 2.22 3.81 4.21
C PRO A 84 1.13 4.67 4.88
N TRP A 85 -0.05 4.72 4.27
CA TRP A 85 -1.20 5.46 4.80
C TRP A 85 -2.23 4.55 5.47
N LYS A 86 -2.41 3.33 4.94
CA LYS A 86 -3.39 2.35 5.41
C LYS A 86 -2.82 0.95 5.26
N THR A 87 -3.06 0.09 6.24
CA THR A 87 -2.84 -1.36 6.14
C THR A 87 -4.18 -2.09 6.18
N ASN A 88 -4.32 -3.15 5.40
CA ASN A 88 -5.50 -4.02 5.38
C ASN A 88 -5.03 -5.46 5.56
N PRO A 89 -4.97 -6.00 6.79
CA PRO A 89 -4.56 -7.38 6.99
C PRO A 89 -5.56 -8.32 6.32
N VAL A 90 -5.06 -9.35 5.64
CA VAL A 90 -5.89 -10.42 5.09
C VAL A 90 -6.30 -11.33 6.24
N MET A 91 -7.60 -11.39 6.52
CA MET A 91 -8.15 -12.12 7.66
C MET A 91 -9.16 -13.16 7.18
N MET A 92 -9.25 -14.28 7.91
CA MET A 92 -10.30 -15.28 7.67
C MET A 92 -11.62 -14.84 8.31
N ILE A 93 -12.68 -14.78 7.49
CA ILE A 93 -14.06 -14.55 7.93
C ILE A 93 -14.80 -15.88 7.92
N TYR A 94 -15.55 -16.20 8.98
CA TYR A 94 -16.26 -17.47 9.12
C TYR A 94 -17.60 -17.32 9.86
N ASN A 95 -18.52 -18.27 9.62
CA ASN A 95 -19.83 -18.31 10.29
C ASN A 95 -19.76 -19.05 11.64
N LYS A 96 -19.80 -18.28 12.73
CA LYS A 96 -19.76 -18.79 14.11
C LYS A 96 -20.90 -19.74 14.46
N LYS A 97 -22.08 -19.61 13.84
CA LYS A 97 -23.22 -20.48 14.10
C LYS A 97 -22.99 -21.84 13.45
N MET A 98 -22.66 -21.85 12.16
CA MET A 98 -22.41 -23.10 11.42
C MET A 98 -21.28 -23.92 12.04
N LEU A 99 -20.17 -23.30 12.45
CA LEU A 99 -19.08 -24.04 13.09
C LEU A 99 -19.56 -24.73 14.38
N ARG A 100 -20.28 -24.01 15.24
CA ARG A 100 -20.76 -24.56 16.52
C ARG A 100 -21.80 -25.66 16.32
N GLU A 101 -22.72 -25.51 15.38
CA GLU A 101 -23.71 -26.53 15.03
C GLU A 101 -23.07 -27.84 14.52
N ASN A 102 -21.87 -27.75 13.96
CA ASN A 102 -21.10 -28.90 13.48
C ASN A 102 -20.01 -29.35 14.47
N GLY A 103 -20.06 -28.94 15.73
CA GLY A 103 -19.14 -29.41 16.77
C GLY A 103 -17.78 -28.71 16.81
N PHE A 104 -17.59 -27.61 16.06
CA PHE A 104 -16.36 -26.82 16.06
C PHE A 104 -16.52 -25.58 16.97
N PRO A 105 -15.96 -25.57 18.19
CA PRO A 105 -16.08 -24.44 19.11
C PRO A 105 -15.30 -23.20 18.64
N ASN A 106 -14.27 -23.40 17.80
CA ASN A 106 -13.41 -22.35 17.25
C ASN A 106 -13.07 -22.68 15.78
N PRO A 107 -12.72 -21.68 14.95
CA PRO A 107 -12.23 -21.94 13.61
C PRO A 107 -10.90 -22.73 13.66
N PRO A 108 -10.64 -23.61 12.68
CA PRO A 108 -9.38 -24.33 12.60
C PRO A 108 -8.20 -23.36 12.48
N ARG A 109 -7.12 -23.67 13.20
CA ARG A 109 -5.87 -22.90 13.19
C ARG A 109 -4.78 -23.54 12.33
N THR A 110 -4.99 -24.79 11.90
CA THR A 110 -4.06 -25.59 11.12
C THR A 110 -4.82 -26.38 10.07
N TYR A 111 -4.12 -26.83 9.02
CA TYR A 111 -4.73 -27.62 7.94
C TYR A 111 -5.33 -28.94 8.42
N ALA A 112 -4.73 -29.58 9.44
CA ALA A 112 -5.27 -30.82 10.00
C ALA A 112 -6.61 -30.65 10.75
N GLY A 113 -6.99 -29.40 11.07
CA GLY A 113 -8.26 -29.09 11.72
C GLY A 113 -9.38 -28.70 10.75
N PHE A 114 -9.08 -28.55 9.46
CA PHE A 114 -10.07 -28.34 8.39
C PHE A 114 -10.74 -29.65 7.98
#